data_AF-A0A512NSC7-F1
#
_entry.id   AF-A0A512NSC7-F1
#
_cell.length_a   1.000
_cell.length_b   1.000
_cell.length_c   1.000
_cell.angle_alpha   90.00
_cell.angle_beta   90.00
_cell.angle_gamma   90.00
#
_symmetry.space_group_name_H-M   'P 1'
#
loop_
_entity.id
_entity.type
_entity.pdbx_description
1 polymer ?
#
loop_
_entity_poly.entity_id
_entity_poly.type
_entity_poly.pdbx_seq_one_letter_code
_entity_poly.pdbx_strand_id
1 'polypeptide(L)'
;MAQGDVISATDPRGAVTTAGYDANRRPIATTLPAAPAGAARVLTAFTWDPLGRLLEVRQSAGGSILRTASATYTPTGNVATTTDANNNVTRFAYDPLDRRISVTDAMGRVARAPPGRCSASHSSCTTSPSPPTRWSRKPTPPTGCPRR
;
A
#
# COMPACT_ATOMS: atom_id res chain seq x y z
N MET A 1 -24.87 19.45 20.16
CA MET A 1 -23.88 20.23 19.38
C MET A 1 -22.53 19.73 19.82
N ALA A 2 -21.84 18.91 19.02
CA ALA A 2 -20.51 18.44 19.39
C ALA A 2 -19.52 19.53 18.96
N GLN A 3 -19.13 20.39 19.90
CA GLN A 3 -18.03 21.33 19.71
C GLN A 3 -16.79 20.52 19.32
N GLY A 4 -16.43 20.57 18.04
CA GLY A 4 -15.11 20.13 17.62
C GLY A 4 -14.11 21.10 18.21
N ASP A 5 -13.38 20.66 19.24
CA ASP A 5 -12.46 21.52 19.96
C ASP A 5 -11.37 22.01 18.99
N VAL A 6 -11.27 23.32 18.82
CA VAL A 6 -10.20 23.94 18.06
C VAL A 6 -9.14 24.38 19.06
N ILE A 7 -7.95 23.80 18.97
CA ILE A 7 -6.78 24.24 19.73
C ILE A 7 -5.83 25.00 18.80
N SER A 8 -5.25 26.07 19.31
CA SER A 8 -4.18 26.80 18.65
C SER A 8 -2.92 26.72 19.49
N ALA A 9 -1.80 26.52 18.83
CA ALA A 9 -0.47 26.57 19.43
C ALA A 9 0.33 27.66 18.70
N THR A 10 0.89 28.58 19.48
CA THR A 10 1.77 29.63 18.96
C THR A 10 3.20 29.28 19.33
N ASP A 11 4.06 29.06 18.33
CA ASP A 11 5.50 28.88 18.53
C ASP A 11 6.12 30.21 19.02
N PRO A 12 7.21 30.19 19.83
CA PRO A 12 8.00 31.38 20.18
C PRO A 12 8.36 32.33 19.02
N ARG A 13 8.37 31.84 17.76
CA ARG A 13 8.57 32.65 16.55
C ARG A 13 7.30 33.37 16.05
N GLY A 14 6.19 33.31 16.79
CA GLY A 14 4.89 33.90 16.42
C GLY A 14 4.08 33.08 15.40
N ALA A 15 4.54 31.87 15.08
CA ALA A 15 3.90 31.01 14.10
C ALA A 15 2.71 30.27 14.75
N VAL A 16 1.49 30.58 14.31
CA VAL A 16 0.25 29.99 14.84
C VAL A 16 -0.13 28.74 14.04
N THR A 17 -0.19 27.60 14.74
CA THR A 17 -0.77 26.35 14.23
C THR A 17 -2.14 26.15 14.84
N THR A 18 -3.16 25.90 14.02
CA THR A 18 -4.53 25.65 14.49
C THR A 18 -4.94 24.24 14.12
N ALA A 19 -5.35 23.43 15.09
CA ALA A 19 -5.86 22.09 14.86
C ALA A 19 -7.30 21.99 15.39
N GLY A 20 -8.23 21.61 14.52
CA GLY A 20 -9.60 21.26 14.86
C GLY A 20 -9.73 19.76 15.09
N TYR A 21 -10.44 19.40 16.15
CA TYR A 21 -10.65 18.01 16.57
C TYR A 21 -12.14 17.63 16.51
N ASP A 22 -12.44 16.35 16.35
CA ASP A 22 -13.79 15.81 16.52
C ASP A 22 -14.10 15.51 18.00
N ALA A 23 -15.32 15.04 18.27
CA ALA A 23 -15.78 14.63 19.61
C ALA A 23 -14.92 13.51 20.24
N ASN A 24 -14.17 12.78 19.42
CA ASN A 24 -13.30 11.68 19.82
C ASN A 24 -11.82 12.14 19.94
N ARG A 25 -11.56 13.46 19.95
CA ARG A 25 -10.23 14.08 19.97
C ARG A 25 -9.32 13.64 18.82
N ARG A 26 -9.89 13.41 17.64
CA ARG A 26 -9.12 13.13 16.41
C ARG A 26 -9.04 14.39 15.55
N PRO A 27 -7.89 14.70 14.95
CA PRO A 27 -7.74 15.90 14.13
C PRO A 27 -8.58 15.78 12.86
N ILE A 28 -9.48 16.74 12.63
CA ILE A 28 -10.26 16.87 11.38
C ILE A 28 -9.63 17.88 10.43
N ALA A 29 -8.89 18.85 10.97
CA ALA A 29 -8.17 19.85 10.19
C ALA A 29 -6.99 20.40 10.98
N THR A 30 -5.85 20.56 10.32
CA THR A 30 -4.66 21.21 10.86
C THR A 30 -4.21 22.28 9.90
N THR A 31 -4.24 23.53 10.34
CA THR A 31 -3.73 24.69 9.61
C THR A 31 -2.35 24.99 10.16
N LEU A 32 -1.33 24.75 9.34
CA LEU A 32 0.03 25.17 9.64
C LEU A 32 0.20 26.67 9.37
N PRO A 33 1.11 27.33 10.11
CA PRO A 33 1.48 28.69 9.85
C PRO A 33 2.05 28.84 8.44
N ALA A 34 1.82 30.01 7.84
CA ALA A 34 2.50 30.40 6.62
C ALA A 34 4.02 30.46 6.90
N ALA A 35 4.82 29.81 6.05
CA ALA A 35 6.28 29.88 6.10
C ALA A 35 6.81 30.27 4.71
N PRO A 36 7.72 31.24 4.52
CA PRO A 36 8.02 32.50 5.24
C PRO A 36 6.98 33.61 4.94
N ALA A 37 7.27 34.87 5.30
CA ALA A 37 6.39 36.03 5.14
C ALA A 37 5.81 36.15 3.70
N GLY A 38 4.49 36.01 3.58
CA GLY A 38 3.77 36.07 2.31
C GLY A 38 3.38 34.72 1.71
N ALA A 39 3.87 33.60 2.25
CA ALA A 39 3.41 32.29 1.83
C ALA A 39 1.97 32.03 2.26
N ALA A 40 1.25 31.23 1.47
CA ALA A 40 -0.07 30.79 1.88
C ALA A 40 0.02 29.79 3.03
N ARG A 41 -0.94 29.86 3.97
CA ARG A 41 -1.07 28.87 5.06
C ARG A 41 -1.38 27.49 4.48
N VAL A 42 -0.72 26.46 5.00
CA VAL A 42 -0.97 25.08 4.59
C VAL A 42 -2.09 24.50 5.46
N LEU A 43 -3.23 24.21 4.86
CA LEU A 43 -4.35 23.51 5.49
C LEU A 43 -4.29 22.03 5.13
N THR A 44 -4.19 21.17 6.14
CA THR A 44 -4.31 19.71 6.04
C THR A 44 -5.65 19.29 6.62
N ALA A 45 -6.56 18.72 5.82
CA ALA A 45 -7.81 18.18 6.33
C ALA A 45 -7.78 16.65 6.31
N PHE A 46 -8.41 16.04 7.33
CA PHE A 46 -8.46 14.60 7.54
C PHE A 46 -9.91 14.15 7.57
N THR A 47 -10.25 13.16 6.75
CA THR A 47 -11.57 12.52 6.73
C THR A 47 -11.47 11.15 7.39
N TRP A 48 -12.33 10.89 8.35
CA TRP A 48 -12.35 9.64 9.11
C TRP A 48 -13.65 8.86 8.83
N ASP A 49 -13.57 7.54 8.83
CA ASP A 49 -14.75 6.69 8.82
C ASP A 49 -15.39 6.60 10.23
N PRO A 50 -16.64 6.09 10.35
CA PRO A 50 -17.29 5.92 11.64
C PRO A 50 -16.55 4.99 12.62
N LEU A 51 -15.71 4.08 12.10
CA LEU A 51 -14.85 3.20 12.89
C LEU A 51 -13.53 3.87 13.29
N GLY A 52 -13.30 5.11 12.86
CA GLY A 52 -12.15 5.91 13.24
C GLY A 52 -10.87 5.64 12.44
N ARG A 53 -11.01 5.25 11.18
CA ARG A 53 -9.93 4.97 10.21
C ARG A 53 -9.85 6.11 9.21
N LEU A 54 -8.64 6.37 8.72
CA LEU A 54 -8.37 7.55 7.89
C LEU A 54 -8.72 7.28 6.43
N LEU A 55 -9.77 7.93 5.91
CA LEU A 55 -10.22 7.79 4.52
C LEU A 55 -9.43 8.68 3.57
N GLU A 56 -9.17 9.92 3.99
CA GLU A 56 -8.54 10.91 3.11
C GLU A 56 -7.74 11.92 3.92
N VAL A 57 -6.60 12.33 3.35
CA VAL A 57 -5.80 13.46 3.78
C VAL A 57 -5.62 14.38 2.59
N ARG A 58 -6.13 15.61 2.71
CA ARG A 58 -5.93 16.64 1.69
C ARG A 58 -5.10 17.77 2.25
N GLN A 59 -4.03 18.13 1.56
CA GLN A 59 -3.24 19.32 1.83
C GLN A 59 -3.51 20.37 0.77
N SER A 60 -3.81 21.58 1.22
CA SER A 60 -4.05 22.75 0.37
C SER A 60 -3.28 23.95 0.92
N ALA A 61 -2.84 24.84 0.05
CA ALA A 61 -2.28 26.12 0.44
C ALA A 61 -2.92 27.22 -0.40
N GLY A 62 -3.46 28.25 0.25
CA GLY A 62 -4.02 29.42 -0.44
C GLY A 62 -5.22 29.10 -1.35
N GLY A 63 -5.93 28.00 -1.08
CA GLY A 63 -7.05 27.53 -1.91
C GLY A 63 -6.66 26.53 -3.01
N SER A 64 -5.37 26.33 -3.27
CA SER A 64 -4.90 25.31 -4.21
C SER A 64 -4.58 23.99 -3.49
N ILE A 65 -5.04 22.87 -4.03
CA ILE A 65 -4.68 21.54 -3.52
C ILE A 65 -3.22 21.28 -3.89
N LEU A 66 -2.40 21.00 -2.89
CA LEU A 66 -0.99 20.63 -3.06
C LEU A 66 -0.85 19.12 -3.22
N ARG A 67 -1.53 18.36 -2.34
CA ARG A 67 -1.39 16.92 -2.21
C ARG A 67 -2.69 16.31 -1.71
N THR A 68 -3.07 15.16 -2.25
CA THR A 68 -4.20 14.38 -1.76
C THR A 68 -3.78 12.93 -1.63
N ALA A 69 -3.89 12.38 -0.43
CA ALA A 69 -3.71 10.96 -0.18
C ALA A 69 -5.03 10.37 0.30
N SER A 70 -5.39 9.18 -0.18
CA SER A 70 -6.62 8.51 0.21
C SER A 70 -6.39 7.04 0.48
N ALA A 71 -7.19 6.46 1.37
CA ALA A 71 -7.14 5.03 1.67
C ALA A 71 -8.55 4.46 1.73
N THR A 72 -8.70 3.24 1.24
CA THR A 72 -9.94 2.47 1.38
C THR A 72 -9.67 1.24 2.23
N TYR A 73 -10.72 0.74 2.88
CA TYR A 73 -10.63 -0.39 3.80
C TYR A 73 -11.58 -1.50 3.38
N THR A 74 -11.19 -2.75 3.64
CA THR A 74 -12.05 -3.92 3.52
C THR A 74 -13.09 -3.93 4.65
N PRO A 75 -14.17 -4.72 4.54
CA PRO A 75 -15.15 -4.89 5.61
C PRO A 75 -14.52 -5.39 6.93
N THR A 76 -13.45 -6.18 6.84
CA THR A 76 -12.66 -6.67 7.99
C THR A 76 -11.76 -5.60 8.61
N GLY A 77 -11.57 -4.48 7.91
CA GLY A 77 -10.81 -3.33 8.39
C GLY A 77 -9.34 -3.26 7.99
N ASN A 78 -8.95 -4.13 7.07
CA ASN A 78 -7.64 -4.06 6.44
C ASN A 78 -7.61 -3.01 5.33
N VAL A 79 -6.44 -2.42 5.05
CA VAL A 79 -6.30 -1.41 3.99
C VAL A 79 -6.43 -2.08 2.62
N ALA A 80 -7.47 -1.78 1.86
CA ALA A 80 -7.69 -2.35 0.53
C ALA A 80 -6.87 -1.62 -0.54
N THR A 81 -6.90 -0.29 -0.53
CA THR A 81 -6.11 0.54 -1.45
C THR A 81 -5.57 1.77 -0.75
N THR A 82 -4.42 2.26 -1.21
CA THR A 82 -3.86 3.54 -0.78
C THR A 82 -3.42 4.32 -2.01
N THR A 83 -3.84 5.56 -2.11
CA THR A 83 -3.44 6.51 -3.14
C THR A 83 -2.56 7.56 -2.48
N ASP A 84 -1.34 7.72 -2.99
CA ASP A 84 -0.42 8.77 -2.55
C ASP A 84 -0.72 10.11 -3.26
N ALA A 85 -0.14 11.19 -2.75
CA ALA A 85 -0.17 12.55 -3.29
C ALA A 85 0.24 12.66 -4.78
N ASN A 86 1.06 11.72 -5.27
CA ASN A 86 1.46 11.63 -6.67
C ASN A 86 0.46 10.84 -7.54
N ASN A 87 -0.76 10.59 -7.03
CA ASN A 87 -1.78 9.76 -7.66
C ASN A 87 -1.35 8.30 -7.89
N ASN A 88 -0.36 7.83 -7.12
CA ASN A 88 0.14 6.47 -7.17
C ASN A 88 -0.77 5.57 -6.33
N VAL A 89 -1.49 4.67 -6.99
CA VAL A 89 -2.41 3.73 -6.33
C VAL A 89 -1.68 2.42 -6.01
N THR A 90 -1.62 2.08 -4.74
CA THR A 90 -1.18 0.77 -4.25
C THR A 90 -2.40 -0.03 -3.79
N ARG A 91 -2.52 -1.28 -4.25
CA ARG A 91 -3.62 -2.19 -3.87
C ARG A 91 -3.09 -3.34 -3.04
N PHE A 92 -3.86 -3.76 -2.06
CA PHE A 92 -3.54 -4.88 -1.19
C PHE A 92 -4.64 -5.94 -1.30
N ALA A 93 -4.24 -7.20 -1.47
CA ALA A 93 -5.15 -8.33 -1.47
C ALA A 93 -4.92 -9.21 -0.24
N TYR A 94 -6.02 -9.69 0.32
CA TYR A 94 -6.05 -10.50 1.54
C TYR A 94 -6.73 -11.83 1.25
N ASP A 95 -6.33 -12.88 1.99
CA ASP A 95 -7.04 -14.15 2.02
C ASP A 95 -8.26 -14.09 2.97
N PRO A 96 -9.14 -15.12 2.98
CA PRO A 96 -10.28 -15.17 3.90
C PRO A 96 -9.92 -15.19 5.40
N LEU A 97 -8.64 -15.37 5.73
CA LEU A 97 -8.10 -15.33 7.09
C LEU A 97 -7.45 -13.97 7.40
N ASP A 98 -7.72 -12.94 6.59
CA ASP A 98 -7.19 -11.58 6.70
C ASP A 98 -5.66 -11.46 6.61
N ARG A 99 -5.00 -12.44 5.98
CA ARG A 99 -3.55 -12.37 5.71
C ARG A 99 -3.30 -11.76 4.36
N ARG A 100 -2.36 -10.80 4.30
CA ARG A 100 -1.99 -10.12 3.06
C ARG A 100 -1.23 -11.08 2.13
N ILE A 101 -1.84 -11.41 0.99
CA ILE A 101 -1.27 -12.34 -0.01
C ILE A 101 -0.61 -11.61 -1.17
N SER A 102 -0.99 -10.35 -1.44
CA SER A 102 -0.48 -9.59 -2.58
C SER A 102 -0.45 -8.09 -2.29
N VAL A 103 0.58 -7.42 -2.80
CA VAL A 103 0.68 -5.97 -2.90
C VAL A 103 0.95 -5.62 -4.35
N THR A 104 0.13 -4.76 -4.93
CA THR A 104 0.33 -4.23 -6.28
C THR A 104 0.64 -2.75 -6.15
N ASP A 105 1.83 -2.34 -6.56
CA ASP A 105 2.20 -0.92 -6.56
C ASP A 105 1.63 -0.16 -7.77
N ALA A 106 1.82 1.15 -7.79
CA ALA A 106 1.37 2.00 -8.89
C ALA A 106 2.10 1.75 -10.22
N MET A 107 3.26 1.10 -10.18
CA MET A 107 4.04 0.71 -11.36
C MET A 107 3.62 -0.68 -11.89
N GLY A 108 2.59 -1.30 -11.30
CA GLY A 108 2.12 -2.63 -11.67
C GLY A 108 3.00 -3.77 -11.16
N ARG A 109 3.99 -3.49 -10.31
CA ARG A 109 4.80 -4.53 -9.66
C ARG A 109 3.95 -5.19 -8.59
N VAL A 110 3.86 -6.51 -8.69
CA VAL A 110 3.10 -7.33 -7.75
C VAL A 110 4.06 -8.10 -6.86
N ALA A 111 4.07 -7.78 -5.58
CA ALA A 111 4.75 -8.56 -4.56
C ALA A 111 3.74 -9.53 -3.92
N ARG A 112 3.89 -10.82 -4.17
CA ARG A 112 3.07 -11.87 -3.55
C ARG A 112 3.81 -12.50 -2.39
N ALA A 113 3.11 -12.71 -1.28
CA ALA A 113 3.63 -13.60 -0.25
C ALA A 113 3.65 -15.02 -0.83
N PRO A 114 4.75 -15.78 -0.71
CA PRO A 114 4.70 -17.20 -1.04
C PRO A 114 3.59 -17.84 -0.19
N PRO A 115 2.77 -18.75 -0.75
CA PRO A 115 1.84 -19.52 0.07
C PRO A 115 2.64 -20.10 1.23
N GLY A 116 2.14 -19.91 2.45
CA GLY A 116 2.81 -20.34 3.67
C GLY A 116 3.35 -21.74 3.42
N ARG A 117 4.68 -21.90 3.49
CA ARG A 117 5.27 -23.22 3.34
C ARG A 117 4.57 -24.08 4.39
N CYS A 118 3.82 -25.09 3.95
CA CYS A 118 3.54 -26.20 4.83
C CYS A 118 4.90 -26.65 5.34
N SER A 119 5.14 -26.52 6.65
CA SER A 119 6.29 -27.19 7.26
C SER A 119 6.07 -28.66 6.94
N ALA A 120 6.84 -29.19 5.99
CA ALA A 120 6.88 -30.61 5.69
C ALA A 120 7.57 -31.30 6.87
N SER A 121 6.92 -31.31 8.03
CA SER A 121 7.26 -32.13 9.18
C SER A 121 6.26 -33.28 9.37
N HIS A 122 5.38 -33.50 8.38
CA HIS A 122 4.76 -34.79 8.14
C HIS A 122 5.24 -35.29 6.77
N SER A 123 6.47 -35.79 6.79
CA SER A 123 7.13 -36.53 5.73
C SER A 123 6.34 -37.77 5.36
N SER A 124 5.50 -37.67 4.33
CA SER A 124 5.23 -38.78 3.40
C SER A 124 4.31 -38.32 2.27
N CYS A 125 4.84 -37.53 1.35
CA CYS A 125 4.31 -37.48 -0.02
C CYS A 125 5.20 -38.38 -0.89
N THR A 126 4.86 -39.67 -0.96
CA THR A 126 5.42 -40.59 -1.95
C THR A 126 4.79 -40.30 -3.30
N THR A 127 5.14 -39.17 -3.92
CA THR A 127 4.87 -38.96 -5.35
C THR A 127 6.01 -39.63 -6.10
N SER A 128 5.81 -40.91 -6.41
CA SER A 128 6.56 -41.63 -7.43
C SER A 128 6.54 -40.82 -8.74
N PRO A 129 7.70 -40.43 -9.30
CA PRO A 129 7.78 -40.06 -10.70
C PRO A 129 8.40 -41.25 -11.44
N SER A 130 7.57 -42.09 -12.06
CA SER A 130 8.04 -42.85 -13.22
C SER A 130 8.59 -41.85 -14.25
N PRO A 131 9.83 -41.99 -14.73
CA PRO A 131 10.39 -41.02 -15.66
C PRO A 131 9.86 -41.30 -17.08
N PRO A 132 9.33 -40.30 -17.81
CA PRO A 132 9.25 -40.42 -19.25
C PRO A 132 10.63 -40.12 -19.85
N THR A 133 11.28 -41.21 -20.25
CA THR A 133 12.09 -41.38 -21.48
C THR A 133 13.14 -40.32 -21.80
N ARG A 134 14.38 -40.72 -21.54
CA ARG A 134 15.68 -40.22 -22.02
C ARG A 134 15.65 -39.68 -23.46
N TRP A 135 16.19 -38.48 -23.63
CA TRP A 135 16.55 -37.84 -24.89
C TRP A 135 17.61 -38.67 -25.65
N SER A 136 17.23 -39.34 -26.73
CA SER A 136 18.17 -39.97 -27.66
C SER A 136 18.63 -38.96 -28.72
N ARG A 137 19.83 -38.42 -28.54
CA ARG A 137 20.59 -37.76 -29.61
C ARG A 137 20.82 -38.77 -30.74
N LYS A 138 20.45 -38.41 -31.97
CA LYS A 138 20.77 -39.18 -33.18
C LYS A 138 22.31 -39.25 -33.34
N PRO A 139 22.93 -40.43 -33.52
CA PRO A 139 24.27 -40.53 -34.06
C PRO A 139 24.22 -40.34 -35.59
N THR A 140 24.99 -39.38 -36.08
CA THR A 140 25.34 -39.15 -37.48
C THR A 140 25.95 -40.42 -38.10
N PRO A 141 25.64 -40.78 -39.36
CA PRO A 141 26.34 -41.90 -40.02
C PRO A 141 27.74 -41.46 -40.47
N PRO A 142 28.80 -42.25 -40.25
CA PRO A 142 30.05 -42.02 -40.94
C PRO A 142 30.02 -42.60 -42.37
N THR A 143 30.41 -41.71 -43.27
CA THR A 143 30.94 -41.86 -44.64
C THR A 143 31.50 -43.24 -44.98
N GLY A 144 31.16 -43.73 -46.19
CA GLY A 144 31.47 -45.09 -46.64
C GLY A 144 32.90 -45.40 -47.12
N CYS A 145 33.00 -46.68 -47.55
CA CYS A 145 33.99 -47.37 -48.39
C CYS A 145 35.37 -47.75 -47.77
N PRO A 146 36.05 -48.84 -48.24
CA PRO A 146 35.75 -49.73 -49.37
C PRO A 146 35.95 -51.27 -49.14
N ARG A 147 35.45 -52.04 -50.13
CA ARG A 147 35.97 -53.31 -50.74
C ARG A 147 36.55 -54.43 -49.84
N ARG A 148 36.04 -55.65 -50.02
CA ARG A 148 36.62 -56.67 -50.93
C ARG A 148 35.61 -57.75 -51.28
#